data_AF-A0A7M5VGF0-F1
#
_entry.id   AF-A0A7M5VGF0-F1
#
_cell.length_a   1.000
_cell.length_b   1.000
_cell.length_c   1.000
_cell.angle_alpha   90.00
_cell.angle_beta   90.00
_cell.angle_gamma   90.00
#
_symmetry.space_group_name_H-M   'P 1'
#
loop_
_entity.id
_entity.type
_entity.pdbx_description
1 polymer ?
#
loop_
_entity_poly.entity_id
_entity_poly.type
_entity_poly.pdbx_seq_one_letter_code
_entity_poly.pdbx_strand_id
1 'polypeptide(L)'
;MYRNQYDHDVSIWSPQGRIFQIEYAMEAVKQGSATVGLKSNDYAVLVALKRSSSELSSYQRKIISVDDHVAASIAGLTSDGRLLSNFMQDECLNSRYVYEEALPVSRLVTATAEKMQKPTKVYGRRPFGVGILVAGYDSQGSHIYQLCPSANYFDCKSMAIGARSQSARTYLERNLDKFQESSYEEIIAHGLRSLRECLPNEQELTTKNCTIAVVGKDKKLTLLDNEDVAPFLALIDQSKDKKDDKTEDATAAPESMEQDSTSQEEAMET
;
A
#
# COMPACT_ATOMS: atom_id res chain seq x y z
N MET A 1 -10.18 -35.73 -9.40
CA MET A 1 -10.25 -34.28 -9.11
C MET A 1 -11.70 -33.87 -9.28
N TYR A 2 -12.48 -33.70 -8.19
CA TYR A 2 -13.84 -33.19 -8.33
C TYR A 2 -13.73 -31.79 -8.95
N ARG A 3 -14.23 -31.62 -10.17
CA ARG A 3 -14.43 -30.28 -10.75
C ARG A 3 -15.29 -29.51 -9.76
N ASN A 4 -14.75 -28.43 -9.20
CA ASN A 4 -15.44 -27.62 -8.24
C ASN A 4 -16.63 -26.95 -8.94
N GLN A 5 -17.84 -27.48 -8.76
CA GLN A 5 -19.04 -27.05 -9.51
C GLN A 5 -19.51 -25.63 -9.11
N TYR A 6 -18.95 -25.05 -8.06
CA TYR A 6 -19.37 -23.78 -7.47
C TYR A 6 -18.48 -22.59 -7.84
N ASP A 7 -17.52 -22.77 -8.76
CA ASP A 7 -16.53 -21.74 -9.07
C ASP A 7 -16.76 -21.02 -10.42
N HIS A 8 -17.80 -21.39 -11.17
CA HIS A 8 -18.02 -20.87 -12.52
C HIS A 8 -18.70 -19.50 -12.59
N ASP A 9 -19.47 -19.11 -11.57
CA ASP A 9 -20.23 -17.85 -11.55
C ASP A 9 -20.19 -17.18 -10.18
N VAL A 10 -20.41 -15.87 -10.15
CA VAL A 10 -20.57 -15.06 -8.93
C VAL A 10 -21.91 -15.29 -8.24
N SER A 11 -22.93 -15.79 -8.96
CA SER A 11 -24.26 -16.03 -8.41
C SER A 11 -24.40 -17.36 -7.65
N ILE A 12 -23.38 -18.23 -7.69
CA ILE A 12 -23.41 -19.56 -7.09
C ILE A 12 -22.68 -19.52 -5.75
N TRP A 13 -23.39 -19.91 -4.69
CA TRP A 13 -22.82 -20.06 -3.35
C TRP A 13 -22.25 -21.47 -3.17
N SER A 14 -21.09 -21.57 -2.54
CA SER A 14 -20.56 -22.84 -2.09
C SER A 14 -21.36 -23.37 -0.88
N PRO A 15 -21.31 -24.69 -0.59
CA PRO A 15 -21.90 -25.26 0.62
C PRO A 15 -21.39 -24.63 1.93
N GLN A 16 -20.23 -23.98 1.90
CA GLN A 16 -19.64 -23.26 3.03
C GLN A 16 -20.06 -21.78 3.11
N GLY A 17 -20.98 -21.32 2.25
CA GLY A 17 -21.41 -19.92 2.23
C GLY A 17 -20.35 -18.96 1.68
N ARG A 18 -19.54 -19.40 0.70
CA ARG A 18 -18.51 -18.59 0.05
C ARG A 18 -18.79 -18.41 -1.44
N ILE A 19 -18.28 -17.34 -2.03
CA ILE A 19 -18.33 -17.09 -3.48
C ILE A 19 -16.90 -17.12 -4.02
N PHE A 20 -16.53 -18.21 -4.68
CA PHE A 20 -15.15 -18.43 -5.11
C PHE A 20 -14.66 -17.44 -6.16
N GLN A 21 -15.52 -16.97 -7.05
CA GLN A 21 -15.15 -15.95 -8.06
C GLN A 21 -14.63 -14.65 -7.42
N ILE A 22 -15.19 -14.24 -6.28
CA ILE A 22 -14.72 -13.04 -5.56
C ILE A 22 -13.36 -13.30 -4.92
N GLU A 23 -13.14 -14.49 -4.38
CA GLU A 23 -11.86 -14.87 -3.78
C GLU A 23 -10.74 -14.95 -4.82
N TYR A 24 -11.02 -15.48 -6.01
CA TYR A 24 -10.07 -15.49 -7.12
C TYR A 24 -9.74 -14.06 -7.57
N ALA A 25 -10.73 -13.16 -7.59
CA ALA A 25 -10.47 -11.75 -7.87
C ALA A 25 -9.56 -11.09 -6.81
N MET A 26 -9.68 -11.48 -5.54
CA MET A 26 -8.76 -11.02 -4.48
C MET A 26 -7.33 -11.56 -4.68
N GLU A 27 -7.16 -12.78 -5.17
CA GLU A 27 -5.84 -13.31 -5.52
C GLU A 27 -5.19 -12.51 -6.67
N ALA A 28 -5.97 -12.03 -7.65
CA ALA A 28 -5.46 -11.17 -8.72
C ALA A 28 -4.83 -9.87 -8.18
N VAL A 29 -5.38 -9.31 -7.09
CA VAL A 29 -4.82 -8.11 -6.42
C VAL A 29 -3.44 -8.40 -5.86
N LYS A 30 -3.24 -9.59 -5.25
CA LYS A 30 -1.95 -10.00 -4.69
C LYS A 30 -0.86 -10.17 -5.74
N GLN A 31 -1.22 -10.43 -6.99
CA GLN A 31 -0.28 -10.50 -8.11
C GLN A 31 0.15 -9.12 -8.63
N GLY A 32 -0.64 -8.08 -8.34
CA GLY A 32 -0.28 -6.68 -8.63
C GLY A 32 1.02 -6.27 -7.92
N SER A 33 1.72 -5.24 -8.42
CA SER A 33 2.88 -4.73 -7.70
C SER A 33 2.49 -4.15 -6.34
N ALA A 34 3.45 -3.93 -5.44
CA ALA A 34 3.18 -3.36 -4.11
C ALA A 34 2.83 -1.87 -4.17
N THR A 35 1.85 -1.43 -3.38
CA THR A 35 1.59 -0.01 -3.10
C THR A 35 1.20 0.14 -1.64
N VAL A 36 1.59 1.26 -1.06
CA VAL A 36 1.38 1.62 0.33
C VAL A 36 0.69 2.97 0.39
N GLY A 37 -0.31 3.08 1.27
CA GLY A 37 -0.94 4.34 1.65
C GLY A 37 -0.80 4.56 3.15
N LEU A 38 -0.52 5.78 3.56
CA LEU A 38 -0.48 6.18 4.96
C LEU A 38 -0.89 7.64 5.12
N LYS A 39 -1.41 8.00 6.30
CA LYS A 39 -1.83 9.36 6.61
C LYS A 39 -1.25 9.88 7.92
N SER A 40 -0.92 11.16 7.94
CA SER A 40 -0.74 11.99 9.13
C SER A 40 -1.98 12.87 9.33
N ASN A 41 -2.02 13.72 10.35
CA ASN A 41 -3.13 14.65 10.53
C ASN A 41 -3.35 15.57 9.32
N ASP A 42 -2.25 16.00 8.68
CA ASP A 42 -2.29 17.00 7.61
C ASP A 42 -2.11 16.42 6.20
N TYR A 43 -1.51 15.24 6.06
CA TYR A 43 -1.14 14.68 4.75
C TYR A 43 -1.62 13.23 4.58
N ALA A 44 -2.08 12.90 3.39
CA ALA A 44 -2.25 11.52 2.93
C ALA A 44 -1.26 11.25 1.79
N VAL A 45 -0.54 10.13 1.89
CA VAL A 45 0.53 9.76 0.96
C VAL A 45 0.26 8.39 0.38
N LEU A 46 0.41 8.26 -0.94
CA LEU A 46 0.52 6.98 -1.63
C LEU A 46 1.92 6.83 -2.18
N VAL A 47 2.51 5.66 -1.94
CA VAL A 47 3.78 5.25 -2.53
C VAL A 47 3.54 3.97 -3.31
N ALA A 48 3.99 3.93 -4.56
CA ALA A 48 3.73 2.82 -5.45
C ALA A 48 5.01 2.33 -6.13
N LEU A 49 5.18 1.01 -6.15
CA LEU A 49 6.21 0.36 -6.94
C LEU A 49 5.70 0.15 -8.37
N LYS A 50 6.33 0.82 -9.33
CA LYS A 50 6.15 0.58 -10.77
C LYS A 50 6.96 -0.63 -11.19
N ARG A 51 6.40 -1.46 -12.07
CA ARG A 51 7.12 -2.56 -12.73
C ARG A 51 7.35 -2.20 -14.18
N SER A 52 8.50 -2.61 -14.70
CA SER A 52 8.78 -2.69 -16.12
C SER A 52 8.83 -4.15 -16.55
N SER A 53 8.36 -4.45 -17.75
CA SER A 53 8.40 -5.81 -18.33
C SER A 53 9.77 -6.17 -18.89
N SER A 54 10.55 -5.17 -19.29
CA SER A 54 11.88 -5.32 -19.90
C SER A 54 12.67 -4.02 -19.73
N GLU A 55 13.99 -4.07 -19.92
CA GLU A 55 14.87 -2.90 -19.78
C GLU A 55 14.51 -1.77 -20.75
N LEU A 56 14.00 -2.11 -21.93
CA LEU A 56 13.56 -1.15 -22.97
C LEU A 56 12.11 -0.66 -22.78
N SER A 57 11.37 -1.23 -21.83
CA SER A 57 9.97 -0.90 -21.60
C SER A 57 9.81 0.24 -20.60
N SER A 58 8.82 1.09 -20.85
CA SER A 58 8.44 2.14 -19.91
C SER A 58 7.73 1.55 -18.69
N TYR A 59 7.98 2.15 -17.53
CA TYR A 59 7.26 1.82 -16.31
C TYR A 59 5.77 2.18 -16.42
N GLN A 60 4.91 1.23 -16.05
CA GLN A 60 3.47 1.49 -16.03
C GLN A 60 3.09 2.38 -14.84
N ARG A 61 2.36 3.46 -15.12
CA ARG A 61 1.81 4.34 -14.09
C ARG A 61 0.78 3.57 -13.25
N LYS A 62 0.91 3.72 -11.94
CA LYS A 62 0.10 2.98 -10.96
C LYS A 62 -0.76 3.88 -10.09
N ILE A 63 -0.28 5.10 -9.82
CA ILE A 63 -1.09 6.12 -9.17
C ILE A 63 -1.74 6.97 -10.27
N ILE A 64 -3.04 7.18 -10.12
CA ILE A 64 -3.88 7.95 -11.02
C ILE A 64 -4.46 9.11 -10.20
N SER A 65 -4.30 10.33 -10.71
CA SER A 65 -4.97 11.52 -10.17
C SER A 65 -6.46 11.44 -10.48
N VAL A 66 -7.30 11.53 -9.45
CA VAL A 66 -8.76 11.50 -9.61
C VAL A 66 -9.31 12.93 -9.61
N ASP A 67 -8.90 13.73 -8.64
CA ASP A 67 -9.25 15.15 -8.54
C ASP A 67 -8.10 15.90 -7.84
N ASP A 68 -8.21 17.23 -7.72
CA ASP A 68 -7.24 18.09 -7.03
C ASP A 68 -6.96 17.65 -5.58
N HIS A 69 -7.90 16.97 -4.94
CA HIS A 69 -7.82 16.52 -3.54
C HIS A 69 -7.84 14.99 -3.37
N VAL A 70 -7.80 14.22 -4.46
CA VAL A 70 -7.88 12.74 -4.41
C VAL A 70 -6.96 12.06 -5.43
N ALA A 71 -6.21 11.08 -4.96
CA ALA A 71 -5.47 10.13 -5.79
C ALA A 71 -5.86 8.68 -5.51
N ALA A 72 -5.75 7.84 -6.53
CA ALA A 72 -6.00 6.40 -6.43
C ALA A 72 -4.78 5.60 -6.91
N SER A 73 -4.32 4.63 -6.12
CA SER A 73 -3.33 3.64 -6.54
C SER A 73 -3.99 2.29 -6.77
N ILE A 74 -3.71 1.67 -7.91
CA ILE A 74 -4.33 0.41 -8.32
C ILE A 74 -3.39 -0.78 -8.11
N ALA A 75 -3.90 -1.93 -7.69
CA ALA A 75 -3.16 -3.20 -7.70
C ALA A 75 -4.03 -4.33 -8.25
N GLY A 76 -3.51 -5.09 -9.21
CA GLY A 76 -4.25 -6.14 -9.92
C GLY A 76 -4.39 -5.80 -11.41
N LEU A 77 -5.57 -6.02 -11.99
CA LEU A 77 -5.84 -5.77 -13.41
C LEU A 77 -5.93 -4.27 -13.70
N THR A 78 -4.95 -3.74 -14.44
CA THR A 78 -4.86 -2.32 -14.81
C THR A 78 -6.07 -1.83 -15.62
N SER A 79 -6.66 -2.69 -16.46
CA SER A 79 -7.85 -2.36 -17.25
C SER A 79 -9.06 -2.04 -16.37
N ASP A 80 -9.30 -2.86 -15.35
CA ASP A 80 -10.36 -2.65 -14.37
C ASP A 80 -10.08 -1.42 -13.52
N GLY A 81 -8.82 -1.23 -13.12
CA GLY A 81 -8.37 -0.04 -12.40
C GLY A 81 -8.69 1.25 -13.15
N ARG A 82 -8.38 1.32 -14.46
CA ARG A 82 -8.70 2.49 -15.30
C ARG A 82 -10.20 2.74 -15.41
N LEU A 83 -11.01 1.69 -15.56
CA LEU A 83 -12.46 1.85 -15.63
C LEU A 83 -13.03 2.46 -14.34
N LEU A 84 -12.53 2.01 -13.18
CA LEU A 84 -12.94 2.55 -11.89
C LEU A 84 -12.37 3.96 -11.66
N SER A 85 -11.13 4.24 -12.04
CA SER A 85 -10.57 5.59 -11.94
C SER A 85 -11.31 6.62 -12.80
N ASN A 86 -11.68 6.27 -14.04
CA ASN A 86 -12.49 7.14 -14.88
C ASN A 86 -13.86 7.41 -14.25
N PHE A 87 -14.49 6.37 -13.70
CA PHE A 87 -15.74 6.56 -12.95
C PHE A 87 -15.57 7.49 -11.74
N MET A 88 -14.48 7.34 -10.99
CA MET A 88 -14.21 8.23 -9.86
C MET A 88 -14.00 9.69 -10.31
N GLN A 89 -13.31 9.89 -11.44
CA GLN A 89 -13.13 11.22 -12.03
C GLN A 89 -14.48 11.83 -12.44
N ASP A 90 -15.34 11.05 -13.11
CA ASP A 90 -16.67 11.48 -13.51
C ASP A 90 -17.52 11.88 -12.28
N GLU A 91 -17.49 11.11 -11.20
CA GLU A 91 -18.22 11.43 -9.96
C GLU A 91 -17.72 12.73 -9.29
N CYS A 92 -16.40 12.94 -9.26
CA CYS A 92 -15.83 14.19 -8.74
C CYS A 92 -16.23 15.41 -9.60
N LEU A 93 -16.13 15.27 -10.93
CA LEU A 93 -16.54 16.32 -11.87
C LEU A 93 -18.03 16.64 -11.76
N ASN A 94 -18.87 15.62 -11.64
CA ASN A 94 -20.31 15.79 -11.45
C ASN A 94 -20.63 16.54 -10.15
N SER A 95 -19.94 16.23 -9.05
CA SER A 95 -20.12 16.95 -7.78
C SER A 95 -19.76 18.42 -7.93
N ARG A 96 -18.62 18.71 -8.56
CA ARG A 96 -18.17 20.08 -8.84
C ARG A 96 -19.15 20.83 -9.76
N TYR A 97 -19.72 20.15 -10.74
CA TYR A 97 -20.66 20.76 -11.67
C TYR A 97 -22.03 21.05 -11.03
N VAL A 98 -22.55 20.14 -10.21
CA VAL A 98 -23.91 20.26 -9.65
C VAL A 98 -23.93 21.09 -8.36
N TYR A 99 -22.93 20.90 -7.49
CA TYR A 99 -22.92 21.48 -6.15
C TYR A 99 -21.83 22.54 -5.96
N GLU A 100 -20.97 22.78 -6.97
CA GLU A 100 -19.81 23.67 -6.88
C GLU A 100 -18.79 23.29 -5.78
N GLU A 101 -18.89 22.08 -5.25
CA GLU A 101 -18.09 21.58 -4.12
C GLU A 101 -17.29 20.33 -4.48
N ALA A 102 -16.14 20.18 -3.83
CA ALA A 102 -15.31 18.98 -3.93
C ALA A 102 -16.07 17.78 -3.34
N LEU A 103 -16.08 16.65 -4.04
CA LEU A 103 -16.75 15.45 -3.54
C LEU A 103 -16.01 14.92 -2.29
N PRO A 104 -16.69 14.75 -1.13
CA PRO A 104 -16.07 14.16 0.05
C PRO A 104 -15.55 12.74 -0.23
N VAL A 105 -14.39 12.39 0.33
CA VAL A 105 -13.68 11.14 -0.04
C VAL A 105 -14.50 9.91 0.34
N SER A 106 -15.17 9.96 1.50
CA SER A 106 -16.06 8.89 1.98
C SER A 106 -17.22 8.61 1.02
N ARG A 107 -17.81 9.66 0.43
CA ARG A 107 -18.90 9.53 -0.57
C ARG A 107 -18.38 8.95 -1.88
N LEU A 108 -17.23 9.41 -2.35
CA LEU A 108 -16.58 8.87 -3.56
C LEU A 108 -16.28 7.37 -3.44
N VAL A 109 -15.71 6.96 -2.30
CA VAL A 109 -15.39 5.55 -2.03
C VAL A 109 -16.66 4.70 -1.94
N THR A 110 -17.72 5.21 -1.31
CA THR A 110 -19.02 4.52 -1.23
C THR A 110 -19.62 4.32 -2.63
N ALA A 111 -19.67 5.35 -3.47
CA ALA A 111 -20.16 5.25 -4.84
C ALA A 111 -19.34 4.26 -5.68
N THR A 112 -18.02 4.25 -5.48
CA THR A 112 -17.11 3.31 -6.16
C THR A 112 -17.37 1.87 -5.71
N ALA A 113 -17.54 1.64 -4.40
CA ALA A 113 -17.88 0.34 -3.84
C ALA A 113 -19.24 -0.17 -4.38
N GLU A 114 -20.25 0.69 -4.46
CA GLU A 114 -21.54 0.33 -5.06
C GLU A 114 -21.41 -0.07 -6.54
N LYS A 115 -20.57 0.63 -7.31
CA LYS A 115 -20.24 0.23 -8.68
C LYS A 115 -19.53 -1.12 -8.72
N MET A 116 -18.61 -1.38 -7.80
CA MET A 116 -17.91 -2.66 -7.67
C MET A 116 -18.85 -3.81 -7.28
N GLN A 117 -19.92 -3.52 -6.53
CA GLN A 117 -20.87 -4.51 -6.05
C GLN A 117 -21.91 -4.94 -7.10
N LYS A 118 -22.17 -4.14 -8.14
CA LYS A 118 -23.12 -4.51 -9.21
C LYS A 118 -22.73 -5.81 -9.93
N PRO A 119 -21.50 -5.99 -10.45
CA PRO A 119 -21.14 -7.20 -11.19
C PRO A 119 -20.89 -8.43 -10.32
N THR A 120 -20.87 -8.32 -8.98
CA THR A 120 -20.74 -9.49 -8.08
C THR A 120 -22.08 -10.19 -7.84
N LYS A 121 -23.21 -9.57 -8.23
CA LYS A 121 -24.56 -10.10 -8.02
C LYS A 121 -25.29 -10.45 -9.32
N VAL A 122 -24.77 -10.03 -10.46
CA VAL A 122 -25.41 -10.21 -11.77
C VAL A 122 -24.76 -11.38 -12.50
N TYR A 123 -25.59 -12.35 -12.90
CA TYR A 123 -25.19 -13.52 -13.67
C TYR A 123 -24.39 -13.16 -14.93
N GLY A 124 -23.35 -13.93 -15.24
CA GLY A 124 -22.52 -13.73 -16.43
C GLY A 124 -21.63 -12.48 -16.40
N ARG A 125 -21.59 -11.73 -15.29
CA ARG A 125 -20.58 -10.68 -15.06
C ARG A 125 -19.49 -11.21 -14.13
N ARG A 126 -18.33 -10.55 -14.16
CA ARG A 126 -17.20 -10.87 -13.28
C ARG A 126 -16.92 -9.73 -12.31
N PRO A 127 -16.40 -10.01 -11.10
CA PRO A 127 -15.90 -8.98 -10.20
C PRO A 127 -14.74 -8.21 -10.84
N PHE A 128 -14.50 -7.01 -10.32
CA PHE A 128 -13.31 -6.25 -10.68
C PHE A 128 -12.07 -6.90 -10.04
N GLY A 129 -11.08 -7.25 -10.86
CA GLY A 129 -9.84 -7.90 -10.41
C GLY A 129 -8.80 -6.90 -9.91
N VAL A 130 -9.24 -5.84 -9.23
CA VAL A 130 -8.37 -4.73 -8.79
C VAL A 130 -8.70 -4.33 -7.35
N GLY A 131 -7.67 -4.09 -6.57
CA GLY A 131 -7.74 -3.40 -5.29
C GLY A 131 -7.25 -1.97 -5.47
N ILE A 132 -7.90 -1.02 -4.81
CA ILE A 132 -7.57 0.40 -4.94
C ILE A 132 -7.25 0.96 -3.55
N LEU A 133 -6.13 1.67 -3.44
CA LEU A 133 -5.88 2.56 -2.31
C LEU A 133 -6.24 3.99 -2.73
N VAL A 134 -7.17 4.62 -2.04
CA VAL A 134 -7.58 6.00 -2.28
C VAL A 134 -6.99 6.86 -1.19
N ALA A 135 -6.20 7.87 -1.56
CA ALA A 135 -5.75 8.91 -0.66
C ALA A 135 -6.44 10.21 -1.02
N GLY A 136 -7.00 10.87 -0.01
CA GLY A 136 -7.63 12.17 -0.20
C GLY A 136 -7.53 13.04 1.03
N TYR A 137 -7.77 14.33 0.83
CA TYR A 137 -7.89 15.30 1.90
C TYR A 137 -9.18 16.08 1.70
N ASP A 138 -10.06 16.10 2.70
CA ASP A 138 -11.30 16.87 2.67
C ASP A 138 -11.50 17.65 3.97
N SER A 139 -12.70 18.22 4.18
CA SER A 139 -13.02 18.99 5.38
C SER A 139 -12.85 18.23 6.71
N GLN A 140 -12.84 16.89 6.68
CA GLN A 140 -12.63 16.03 7.85
C GLN A 140 -11.15 15.64 8.03
N GLY A 141 -10.26 16.17 7.18
CA GLY A 141 -8.82 15.90 7.23
C GLY A 141 -8.38 14.87 6.18
N SER A 142 -7.33 14.13 6.51
CA SER A 142 -6.70 13.14 5.64
C SER A 142 -7.39 11.78 5.72
N HIS A 143 -7.52 11.13 4.56
CA HIS A 143 -8.18 9.83 4.43
C HIS A 143 -7.36 8.86 3.59
N ILE A 144 -7.32 7.60 4.04
CA ILE A 144 -6.79 6.48 3.27
C ILE A 144 -7.87 5.39 3.28
N TYR A 145 -8.41 5.08 2.11
CA TYR A 145 -9.37 4.00 1.94
C TYR A 145 -8.77 2.85 1.15
N GLN A 146 -9.03 1.64 1.59
CA GLN A 146 -8.79 0.44 0.81
C GLN A 146 -10.11 -0.06 0.21
N LEU A 147 -10.17 -0.24 -1.10
CA LEU A 147 -11.24 -0.91 -1.82
C LEU A 147 -10.80 -2.31 -2.26
N CYS A 148 -11.64 -3.30 -2.02
CA CYS A 148 -11.40 -4.69 -2.38
C CYS A 148 -12.34 -5.17 -3.51
N PRO A 149 -11.94 -6.16 -4.32
CA PRO A 149 -12.81 -6.82 -5.31
C PRO A 149 -14.17 -7.32 -4.78
N SER A 150 -14.26 -7.59 -3.48
CA SER A 150 -15.49 -7.96 -2.78
C SER A 150 -16.48 -6.80 -2.59
N ALA A 151 -16.14 -5.61 -3.09
CA ALA A 151 -16.84 -4.34 -2.85
C ALA A 151 -16.85 -3.85 -1.39
N ASN A 152 -16.05 -4.48 -0.52
CA ASN A 152 -15.79 -3.93 0.80
C ASN A 152 -14.80 -2.77 0.70
N TYR A 153 -14.96 -1.79 1.58
CA TYR A 153 -13.97 -0.74 1.79
C TYR A 153 -13.68 -0.55 3.28
N PHE A 154 -12.48 -0.05 3.56
CA PHE A 154 -12.00 0.18 4.92
C PHE A 154 -11.32 1.55 5.01
N ASP A 155 -11.71 2.36 6.00
CA ASP A 155 -10.92 3.55 6.39
C ASP A 155 -9.72 3.09 7.20
N CYS A 156 -8.53 3.49 6.78
CA CYS A 156 -7.26 3.01 7.30
C CYS A 156 -6.40 4.18 7.78
N LYS A 157 -5.63 3.97 8.84
CA LYS A 157 -4.50 4.86 9.19
C LYS A 157 -3.33 4.64 8.23
N SER A 158 -3.10 3.38 7.88
CA SER A 158 -2.11 2.97 6.89
C SER A 158 -2.54 1.63 6.31
N MET A 159 -2.25 1.39 5.03
CA MET A 159 -2.54 0.12 4.38
C MET A 159 -1.56 -0.15 3.25
N ALA A 160 -1.25 -1.42 3.02
CA ALA A 160 -0.50 -1.87 1.86
C ALA A 160 -1.26 -2.97 1.12
N ILE A 161 -1.22 -2.93 -0.22
CA ILE A 161 -1.80 -3.95 -1.10
C ILE A 161 -0.80 -4.37 -2.20
N GLY A 162 -1.08 -5.51 -2.83
CA GLY A 162 -0.23 -6.09 -3.88
C GLY A 162 0.77 -7.12 -3.36
N ALA A 163 1.71 -7.48 -4.22
CA ALA A 163 2.70 -8.52 -4.00
C ALA A 163 3.60 -8.20 -2.81
N ARG A 164 3.77 -9.18 -1.90
CA ARG A 164 4.58 -9.06 -0.67
C ARG A 164 4.19 -7.89 0.24
N SER A 165 2.95 -7.39 0.14
CA SER A 165 2.45 -6.29 0.97
C SER A 165 2.41 -6.62 2.47
N GLN A 166 2.44 -7.90 2.87
CA GLN A 166 2.50 -8.28 4.27
C GLN A 166 3.75 -7.74 4.98
N SER A 167 4.91 -7.72 4.31
CA SER A 167 6.13 -7.15 4.89
C SER A 167 6.00 -5.65 5.17
N ALA A 168 5.38 -4.89 4.24
CA ALA A 168 5.05 -3.49 4.47
C ALA A 168 4.07 -3.31 5.64
N ARG A 169 3.03 -4.14 5.75
CA ARG A 169 2.06 -4.07 6.86
C ARG A 169 2.75 -4.24 8.21
N THR A 170 3.64 -5.22 8.34
CA THR A 170 4.43 -5.43 9.55
C THR A 170 5.27 -4.19 9.93
N TYR A 171 5.87 -3.51 8.94
CA TYR A 171 6.60 -2.27 9.18
C TYR A 171 5.67 -1.14 9.63
N LEU A 172 4.51 -1.00 8.98
CA LEU A 172 3.53 0.05 9.27
C LEU A 172 2.93 -0.12 10.68
N GLU A 173 2.59 -1.36 11.06
CA GLU A 173 2.07 -1.69 12.39
C GLU A 173 3.05 -1.31 13.50
N ARG A 174 4.35 -1.54 13.30
CA ARG A 174 5.40 -1.18 14.28
C ARG A 174 5.63 0.32 14.45
N ASN A 175 5.21 1.14 13.49
CA ASN A 175 5.49 2.59 13.48
C ASN A 175 4.22 3.44 13.46
N LEU A 176 3.06 2.84 13.70
CA LEU A 176 1.75 3.49 13.56
C LEU A 176 1.64 4.77 14.40
N ASP A 177 2.16 4.76 15.62
CA ASP A 177 2.10 5.91 16.54
C ASP A 177 2.87 7.13 16.04
N LYS A 178 3.88 6.93 15.18
CA LYS A 178 4.73 8.02 14.66
C LYS A 178 4.07 8.78 13.51
N PHE A 179 3.10 8.18 12.83
CA PHE A 179 2.53 8.76 11.60
C PHE A 179 1.69 10.01 11.86
N GLN A 180 1.02 10.08 13.01
CA GLN A 180 0.02 11.13 13.26
C GLN A 180 0.63 12.53 13.31
N GLU A 181 1.81 12.66 13.92
CA GLU A 181 2.57 13.92 14.09
C GLU A 181 3.72 14.05 13.09
N SER A 182 3.84 13.12 12.12
CA SER A 182 4.91 13.15 11.12
C SER A 182 4.79 14.38 10.23
N SER A 183 5.93 15.05 10.00
CA SER A 183 6.07 16.08 8.99
C SER A 183 5.95 15.51 7.57
N TYR A 184 5.82 16.39 6.58
CA TYR A 184 5.68 16.04 5.17
C TYR A 184 6.79 15.10 4.67
N GLU A 185 8.04 15.35 5.04
CA GLU A 185 9.18 14.53 4.58
C GLU A 185 9.26 13.19 5.31
N GLU A 186 8.97 13.19 6.61
CA GLU A 186 9.00 11.99 7.45
C GLU A 186 7.94 10.97 7.05
N ILE A 187 6.71 11.43 6.76
CA ILE A 187 5.63 10.54 6.33
C ILE A 187 5.96 9.88 4.98
N ILE A 188 6.55 10.64 4.04
CA ILE A 188 6.99 10.09 2.75
C ILE A 188 8.12 9.07 2.97
N ALA A 189 9.07 9.37 3.86
CA ALA A 189 10.16 8.47 4.20
C ALA A 189 9.65 7.15 4.82
N HIS A 190 8.65 7.21 5.71
CA HIS A 190 8.00 6.01 6.25
C HIS A 190 7.30 5.19 5.16
N GLY A 191 6.61 5.84 4.21
CA GLY A 191 6.00 5.19 3.06
C GLY A 191 7.02 4.46 2.19
N LEU A 192 8.11 5.12 1.83
CA LEU A 192 9.18 4.52 1.03
C LEU A 192 9.93 3.40 1.76
N ARG A 193 10.22 3.55 3.06
CA ARG A 193 10.81 2.48 3.88
C ARG A 193 9.90 1.24 3.91
N SER A 194 8.60 1.43 4.10
CA SER A 194 7.64 0.32 4.08
C SER A 194 7.57 -0.36 2.69
N LEU A 195 7.63 0.42 1.61
CA LEU A 195 7.64 -0.11 0.25
C LEU A 195 8.92 -0.90 -0.04
N ARG A 196 10.06 -0.49 0.52
CA ARG A 196 11.34 -1.20 0.39
C ARG A 196 11.27 -2.61 0.96
N GLU A 197 10.57 -2.81 2.08
CA GLU A 197 10.35 -4.14 2.68
C GLU A 197 9.55 -5.10 1.75
N CYS A 198 8.89 -4.58 0.71
CA CYS A 198 8.19 -5.40 -0.29
C CYS A 198 9.08 -5.84 -1.46
N LEU A 199 10.30 -5.31 -1.57
CA LEU A 199 11.25 -5.70 -2.62
C LEU A 199 11.97 -7.00 -2.24
N PRO A 200 12.41 -7.81 -3.22
CA PRO A 200 13.40 -8.85 -2.96
C PRO A 200 14.73 -8.21 -2.55
N ASN A 201 15.56 -8.93 -1.79
CA ASN A 201 16.83 -8.43 -1.26
C ASN A 201 17.81 -7.91 -2.33
N GLU A 202 17.65 -8.33 -3.59
CA GLU A 202 18.52 -7.96 -4.72
C GLU A 202 18.07 -6.68 -5.45
N GLN A 203 16.90 -6.13 -5.14
CA GLN A 203 16.36 -4.95 -5.83
C GLN A 203 16.19 -3.77 -4.87
N GLU A 204 16.62 -2.60 -5.33
CA GLU A 204 16.50 -1.36 -4.60
C GLU A 204 15.44 -0.43 -5.20
N LEU A 205 14.97 0.52 -4.40
CA LEU A 205 14.11 1.59 -4.88
C LEU A 205 14.96 2.57 -5.69
N THR A 206 14.47 2.90 -6.88
CA THR A 206 15.11 3.85 -7.80
C THR A 206 14.12 4.92 -8.19
N THR A 207 14.62 6.04 -8.69
CA THR A 207 13.79 7.14 -9.22
C THR A 207 12.82 6.68 -10.32
N LYS A 208 13.20 5.66 -11.09
CA LYS A 208 12.40 5.13 -12.20
C LYS A 208 11.30 4.17 -11.74
N ASN A 209 11.54 3.37 -10.69
CA ASN A 209 10.61 2.34 -10.24
C ASN A 209 9.64 2.81 -9.13
N CYS A 210 9.81 4.03 -8.61
CA CYS A 210 8.97 4.59 -7.57
C CYS A 210 8.10 5.75 -8.09
N THR A 211 6.89 5.85 -7.56
CA THR A 211 6.01 7.03 -7.71
C THR A 211 5.42 7.36 -6.36
N ILE A 212 5.37 8.64 -6.03
CA ILE A 212 4.77 9.15 -4.80
C ILE A 212 3.64 10.10 -5.16
N ALA A 213 2.53 10.01 -4.46
CA ALA A 213 1.45 10.99 -4.53
C ALA A 213 1.19 11.53 -3.14
N VAL A 214 1.11 12.84 -3.02
CA VAL A 214 0.84 13.50 -1.74
C VAL A 214 -0.31 14.48 -1.92
N VAL A 215 -1.23 14.44 -0.96
CA VAL A 215 -2.31 15.41 -0.80
C VAL A 215 -2.36 15.82 0.65
N GLY A 216 -2.70 17.08 0.94
CA GLY A 216 -2.80 17.51 2.33
C GLY A 216 -3.40 18.89 2.51
N LYS A 217 -3.30 19.39 3.75
CA LYS A 217 -3.77 20.71 4.13
C LYS A 217 -3.07 21.79 3.30
N ASP A 218 -3.87 22.60 2.61
CA ASP A 218 -3.42 23.69 1.72
C ASP A 218 -2.51 23.25 0.56
N LYS A 219 -2.43 21.94 0.28
CA LYS A 219 -1.64 21.38 -0.81
C LYS A 219 -2.50 20.47 -1.67
N LYS A 220 -2.76 20.94 -2.89
CA LYS A 220 -3.36 20.13 -3.96
C LYS A 220 -2.51 18.89 -4.23
N LEU A 221 -3.13 17.87 -4.81
CA LEU A 221 -2.50 16.63 -5.20
C LEU A 221 -1.24 16.90 -6.05
N THR A 222 -0.09 16.45 -5.55
CA THR A 222 1.18 16.47 -6.26
C THR A 222 1.65 15.04 -6.51
N LEU A 223 1.88 14.71 -7.78
CA LEU A 223 2.53 13.47 -8.20
C LEU A 223 4.02 13.73 -8.39
N LEU A 224 4.85 12.98 -7.65
CA LEU A 224 6.30 13.04 -7.73
C LEU A 224 6.77 11.79 -8.48
N ASP A 225 7.43 12.01 -9.61
CA ASP A 225 7.99 10.98 -10.48
C ASP A 225 9.43 11.33 -10.86
N ASN A 226 10.26 10.31 -11.09
CA ASN A 226 11.64 10.46 -11.56
C ASN A 226 12.51 11.33 -10.61
N GLU A 227 12.92 12.51 -11.06
CA GLU A 227 13.86 13.39 -10.35
C GLU A 227 13.27 13.93 -9.05
N ASP A 228 11.95 14.15 -9.00
CA ASP A 228 11.26 14.66 -7.80
C ASP A 228 11.28 13.66 -6.63
N VAL A 229 11.56 12.38 -6.92
CA VAL A 229 11.65 11.32 -5.92
C VAL A 229 13.06 11.20 -5.34
N ALA A 230 14.08 11.72 -6.03
CA ALA A 230 15.49 11.58 -5.63
C ALA A 230 15.80 12.13 -4.22
N PRO A 231 15.30 13.31 -3.80
CA PRO A 231 15.56 13.83 -2.45
C PRO A 231 15.05 12.90 -1.34
N PHE A 232 13.87 12.30 -1.55
CA PHE A 232 13.26 11.40 -0.57
C PHE A 232 13.94 10.04 -0.49
N LEU A 233 14.51 9.56 -1.61
CA LEU A 233 15.31 8.34 -1.61
C LEU A 233 16.64 8.56 -0.85
N ALA A 234 17.32 9.68 -1.10
CA ALA A 234 18.56 10.01 -0.40
C ALA A 234 18.39 10.09 1.14
N LEU A 235 17.24 10.60 1.61
CA LEU A 235 16.91 10.66 3.03
C LEU A 235 16.83 9.27 3.68
N ILE A 236 16.46 8.24 2.91
CA ILE A 236 16.31 6.88 3.41
C ILE A 236 17.65 6.16 3.45
N ASP A 237 18.49 6.38 2.44
CA ASP A 237 19.81 5.77 2.37
C ASP A 237 20.72 6.26 3.50
N GLN A 238 20.70 7.57 3.81
CA GLN A 238 21.41 8.13 4.96
C GLN A 238 20.95 7.55 6.31
N SER A 239 19.71 7.07 6.39
CA SER A 239 19.19 6.40 7.59
C SER A 239 19.55 4.92 7.68
N LYS A 240 20.06 4.32 6.59
CA LYS A 240 20.58 2.95 6.51
C LYS A 240 21.98 2.90 7.13
N ASP A 241 22.86 3.82 6.76
CA ASP A 241 24.24 3.91 7.29
C ASP A 241 24.24 4.06 8.82
N LYS A 242 23.32 4.87 9.38
CA LYS A 242 23.19 5.04 10.83
C LYS A 242 22.63 3.83 11.58
N LYS A 243 21.98 2.89 10.90
CA LYS A 243 21.48 1.64 11.51
C LYS A 243 22.54 0.55 11.47
N ASP A 244 23.28 0.45 10.37
CA ASP A 244 24.35 -0.54 10.24
C ASP A 244 25.48 -0.22 11.24
N ASP A 245 25.86 1.06 11.43
CA ASP A 245 26.81 1.51 12.47
C ASP A 245 26.39 1.11 13.90
N LYS A 246 25.10 1.22 14.23
CA LYS A 246 24.61 0.87 15.58
C LYS A 246 24.53 -0.64 15.84
N THR A 247 24.52 -1.44 14.79
CA THR A 247 24.53 -2.90 14.91
C THR A 247 25.96 -3.43 15.02
N GLU A 248 26.93 -2.75 14.39
CA GLU A 248 28.35 -3.08 14.52
C GLU A 248 28.95 -2.67 15.88
N ASP A 249 28.59 -1.49 16.43
CA ASP A 249 29.06 -1.04 17.75
C ASP A 249 28.54 -1.89 18.92
N ALA A 250 27.41 -2.59 18.75
CA ALA A 250 26.89 -3.52 19.76
C ALA A 250 27.61 -4.89 19.75
N THR A 251 28.41 -5.17 18.72
CA THR A 251 29.18 -6.42 18.56
C THR A 251 30.68 -6.27 18.85
N ALA A 252 31.17 -5.07 19.16
CA ALA A 252 32.59 -4.80 19.38
C ALA A 252 32.93 -4.48 20.85
N ALA A 253 33.44 -5.52 21.53
CA ALA A 253 34.40 -5.54 22.67
C ALA A 253 33.87 -5.92 24.08
N PRO A 254 34.70 -6.59 24.91
CA PRO A 254 35.55 -7.74 24.58
C PRO A 254 35.48 -8.86 25.66
N GLU A 255 35.49 -10.13 25.27
CA GLU A 255 35.88 -11.23 26.17
C GLU A 255 37.21 -11.82 25.69
N SER A 256 38.28 -11.39 26.34
CA SER A 256 39.55 -12.10 26.35
C SER A 256 40.15 -12.04 27.75
N MET A 257 40.00 -13.13 28.50
CA MET A 257 40.98 -13.59 29.50
C MET A 257 40.65 -15.04 29.87
N GLU A 258 41.22 -15.98 29.11
CA GLU A 258 41.53 -17.32 29.63
C GLU A 258 42.71 -17.21 30.61
N GLN A 259 42.65 -17.90 31.75
CA GLN A 259 43.57 -19.01 32.05
C GLN A 259 43.32 -19.67 33.42
N ASP A 260 43.34 -21.01 33.36
CA ASP A 260 43.91 -21.97 34.32
C ASP A 260 43.41 -22.04 35.77
N SER A 261 42.77 -23.16 36.15
CA SER A 261 43.50 -24.38 36.55
C SER A 261 42.61 -25.37 37.31
N THR A 262 42.84 -26.64 37.01
CA THR A 262 42.32 -27.84 37.67
C THR A 262 42.64 -27.89 39.16
N SER A 263 41.68 -28.22 40.03
CA SER A 263 41.80 -29.23 41.12
C SER A 263 40.67 -29.13 42.16
N GLN A 264 40.39 -30.29 42.77
CA GLN A 264 39.66 -30.57 44.02
C GLN A 264 38.26 -31.18 43.91
N GLU A 265 38.31 -32.52 43.93
CA GLU A 265 37.41 -33.46 44.59
C GLU A 265 36.84 -33.01 45.94
N GLU A 266 35.72 -33.65 46.31
CA GLU A 266 35.18 -33.86 47.66
C GLU A 266 34.58 -32.66 48.43
N ALA A 267 33.24 -32.65 48.57
CA ALA A 267 32.55 -32.95 49.85
C ALA A 267 31.11 -32.40 49.90
N MET A 268 30.25 -33.19 50.58
CA MET A 268 29.08 -32.82 51.38
C MET A 268 27.68 -32.59 50.73
N GLU A 269 26.80 -33.56 51.03
CA GLU A 269 25.46 -33.43 51.65
C GLU A 269 24.55 -32.28 51.18
N THR A 270 23.32 -32.51 50.72
CA THR A 270 22.21 -33.18 51.42
C THR A 270 21.09 -33.52 50.43
#